data_AF-A0A377YRM3-F1
#
_entry.id   AF-A0A377YRM3-F1
#
_cell.length_a   1.000
_cell.length_b   1.000
_cell.length_c   1.000
_cell.angle_alpha   90.00
_cell.angle_beta   90.00
_cell.angle_gamma   90.00
#
_symmetry.space_group_name_H-M   'P 1'
#
loop_
_entity.id
_entity.type
_entity.pdbx_description
1 polymer ?
#
loop_
_entity_poly.entity_id
_entity_poly.type
_entity_poly.pdbx_seq_one_letter_code
_entity_poly.pdbx_strand_id
1 'polypeptide(L)'
;MQAFAVEMVITAILMGVILALTDDGNGIPRGPLAPLLIGLLIAVIGASMGPLTGFAMNPARDIGPKAFAWLAGWGDVAFTGGKDIPYFLVPLCAPVVGAALGAFSYRKLIGRHLPCDTCVEEEQQSPSSSTAQHKASL
;
A
#
# COMPACT_ATOMS: atom_id res chain seq x y z
N MET A 1 14.79 15.32 10.83
CA MET A 1 15.09 15.01 9.41
C MET A 1 15.38 13.54 9.15
N GLN A 2 16.33 12.91 9.86
CA GLN A 2 16.68 11.49 9.64
C GLN A 2 15.48 10.53 9.75
N ALA A 3 14.68 10.62 10.83
CA ALA A 3 13.50 9.76 11.01
C ALA A 3 12.46 9.90 9.88
N PHE A 4 12.31 11.11 9.34
CA PHE A 4 11.41 11.35 8.20
C PHE A 4 11.89 10.66 6.94
N ALA A 5 13.20 10.72 6.65
CA ALA A 5 13.78 10.03 5.51
C ALA A 5 13.63 8.51 5.62
N VAL A 6 13.86 7.95 6.82
CA VAL A 6 13.69 6.51 7.07
C VAL A 6 12.25 6.09 6.78
N GLU A 7 11.26 6.71 7.44
CA GLU A 7 9.84 6.37 7.28
C GLU A 7 9.36 6.54 5.83
N MET A 8 9.82 7.58 5.13
CA MET A 8 9.50 7.78 3.71
C MET A 8 10.06 6.62 2.86
N VAL A 9 11.33 6.27 3.01
CA VAL A 9 11.99 5.24 2.20
C VAL A 9 11.37 3.87 2.44
N ILE A 10 11.18 3.46 3.70
CA ILE A 10 10.61 2.15 4.01
C ILE A 10 9.15 2.05 3.55
N THR A 11 8.38 3.14 3.61
CA THR A 11 6.99 3.14 3.11
C THR A 11 6.92 3.13 1.59
N ALA A 12 7.87 3.78 0.91
CA ALA A 12 7.99 3.69 -0.55
C ALA A 12 8.30 2.26 -1.00
N ILE A 13 9.20 1.57 -0.32
CA ILE A 13 9.49 0.16 -0.56
C ILE A 13 8.24 -0.69 -0.29
N LEU A 14 7.59 -0.49 0.86
CA LEU A 14 6.36 -1.21 1.23
C LEU A 14 5.30 -1.10 0.13
N MET A 15 4.96 0.13 -0.30
CA MET A 15 3.93 0.32 -1.32
C MET A 15 4.34 -0.17 -2.70
N GLY A 16 5.60 0.04 -3.10
CA GLY A 16 6.10 -0.46 -4.38
C GLY A 16 6.03 -1.99 -4.47
N VAL A 17 6.40 -2.69 -3.40
CA VAL A 17 6.38 -4.16 -3.36
C VAL A 17 4.96 -4.71 -3.16
N ILE A 18 4.08 -4.03 -2.41
CA ILE A 18 2.65 -4.39 -2.35
C ILE A 18 2.08 -4.43 -3.77
N LEU A 19 2.27 -3.35 -4.54
CA LEU A 19 1.78 -3.31 -5.92
C LEU A 19 2.40 -4.41 -6.77
N ALA A 20 3.70 -4.68 -6.65
CA ALA A 20 4.36 -5.75 -7.38
C ALA A 20 3.82 -7.15 -7.04
N LEU A 21 3.47 -7.39 -5.77
CA LEU A 21 2.93 -8.68 -5.30
C LEU A 21 1.45 -8.87 -5.63
N THR A 22 0.69 -7.79 -5.80
CA THR A 22 -0.73 -7.83 -6.15
C THR A 22 -1.00 -7.62 -7.63
N ASP A 23 0.03 -7.38 -8.44
CA ASP A 23 -0.07 -7.25 -9.89
C ASP A 23 0.09 -8.61 -10.56
N ASP A 24 -1.00 -9.15 -11.07
CA ASP A 24 -1.05 -10.45 -11.76
C ASP A 24 -0.37 -10.40 -13.14
N GLY A 25 -0.12 -9.22 -13.71
CA GLY A 25 0.67 -9.04 -14.93
C GLY A 25 2.18 -9.07 -14.69
N ASN A 26 2.62 -9.09 -13.43
CA ASN A 26 4.03 -9.09 -13.07
C ASN A 26 4.55 -10.51 -12.77
N GLY A 27 4.70 -11.36 -13.79
CA GLY A 27 5.15 -12.74 -13.63
C GLY A 27 4.01 -13.67 -13.19
N ILE A 28 4.31 -14.72 -12.41
CA ILE A 28 3.28 -15.69 -11.98
C ILE A 28 2.38 -15.07 -10.89
N PRO A 29 1.05 -15.06 -11.08
CA PRO A 29 0.09 -14.61 -10.07
C PRO A 29 0.30 -15.30 -8.71
N ARG A 30 0.26 -14.51 -7.62
CA ARG A 30 0.52 -15.00 -6.26
C ARG A 30 -0.75 -15.55 -5.62
N GLY A 31 -1.91 -15.14 -6.11
CA GLY A 31 -3.23 -15.56 -5.62
C GLY A 31 -3.32 -15.49 -4.08
N PRO A 32 -3.65 -16.58 -3.39
CA PRO A 32 -3.82 -16.59 -1.94
C PRO A 32 -2.53 -16.38 -1.15
N LEU A 33 -1.35 -16.45 -1.78
CA LEU A 33 -0.07 -16.21 -1.12
C LEU A 33 0.27 -14.72 -0.96
N ALA A 34 -0.39 -13.83 -1.70
CA ALA A 34 -0.06 -12.40 -1.66
C ALA A 34 -0.10 -11.79 -0.24
N PRO A 35 -1.13 -12.05 0.61
CA PRO A 35 -1.15 -11.51 1.97
C PRO A 35 -0.02 -12.02 2.86
N LEU A 36 0.38 -13.29 2.71
CA LEU A 36 1.50 -13.88 3.45
C LEU A 36 2.82 -13.20 3.07
N LEU A 37 3.04 -12.98 1.78
CA LEU A 37 4.25 -12.32 1.27
C LEU A 37 4.33 -10.85 1.71
N ILE A 38 3.19 -10.15 1.76
CA ILE A 38 3.12 -8.78 2.30
C ILE A 38 3.45 -8.79 3.80
N GLY A 39 2.96 -9.77 4.57
CA GLY A 39 3.33 -9.94 5.98
C GLY A 39 4.83 -10.18 6.17
N LEU A 40 5.43 -11.04 5.34
CA LEU A 40 6.87 -11.30 5.37
C LEU A 40 7.69 -10.06 4.99
N LEU A 41 7.24 -9.29 4.00
CA LEU A 41 7.84 -8.00 3.63
C LEU A 41 7.86 -7.05 4.82
N ILE A 42 6.73 -6.89 5.52
CA ILE A 42 6.65 -6.05 6.72
C ILE A 42 7.61 -6.55 7.80
N ALA A 43 7.71 -7.87 8.00
CA ALA A 43 8.63 -8.46 8.97
C ALA A 43 10.10 -8.17 8.64
N VAL A 44 10.50 -8.28 7.37
CA VAL A 44 11.88 -7.97 6.93
C VAL A 44 12.20 -6.49 7.06
N ILE A 45 11.26 -5.60 6.72
CA ILE A 45 11.42 -4.15 6.93
C ILE A 45 11.56 -3.84 8.43
N GLY A 46 10.71 -4.43 9.27
CA GLY A 46 10.76 -4.25 10.72
C GLY A 46 12.06 -4.76 11.34
N ALA A 47 12.55 -5.94 10.91
CA ALA A 47 13.79 -6.52 11.42
C ALA A 47 15.02 -5.69 11.02
N SER A 48 15.03 -5.11 9.81
CA SER A 48 16.17 -4.35 9.30
C SER A 48 16.18 -2.89 9.75
N MET A 49 15.05 -2.19 9.62
CA MET A 49 14.96 -0.73 9.83
C MET A 49 14.22 -0.34 11.12
N GLY A 50 13.62 -1.30 11.82
CA GLY A 50 12.84 -1.03 13.03
C GLY A 50 13.60 -0.34 14.17
N PRO A 51 14.88 -0.65 14.43
CA PRO A 51 15.66 0.06 15.46
C PRO A 51 15.80 1.58 15.23
N LEU A 52 15.56 2.09 14.03
CA LEU A 52 15.71 3.51 13.70
C LEU A 52 14.48 4.35 14.07
N THR A 53 13.27 3.87 13.72
CA THR A 53 12.01 4.65 13.87
C THR A 53 10.81 3.83 14.35
N GLY A 54 10.95 2.52 14.51
CA GLY A 54 9.83 1.63 14.87
C GLY A 54 8.97 1.19 13.67
N PHE A 55 9.44 1.43 12.43
CA PHE A 55 8.79 1.04 11.17
C PHE A 55 7.29 1.36 11.14
N ALA A 56 6.93 2.63 11.40
CA ALA A 56 5.54 3.01 11.54
C ALA A 56 4.75 2.76 10.26
N MET A 57 5.25 3.25 9.11
CA MET A 57 4.76 3.02 7.73
C MET A 57 3.27 3.29 7.46
N ASN A 58 2.50 3.65 8.48
CA ASN A 58 1.06 3.77 8.45
C ASN A 58 0.64 4.81 9.50
N PRO A 59 0.04 5.94 9.07
CA PRO A 59 -0.40 6.99 9.98
C PRO A 59 -1.41 6.52 11.03
N ALA A 60 -2.35 5.65 10.65
CA ALA A 60 -3.37 5.14 11.58
C ALA A 60 -2.79 4.19 12.63
N ARG A 61 -1.80 3.36 12.24
CA ARG A 61 -1.06 2.45 13.13
C ARG A 61 -0.28 3.19 14.21
N ASP A 62 0.04 4.45 13.99
CA ASP A 62 0.81 5.28 14.91
C ASP A 62 -0.07 6.27 15.70
N ILE A 63 -0.96 7.01 15.03
CA ILE A 63 -1.80 8.04 15.68
C ILE A 63 -2.83 7.43 16.62
N GLY A 64 -3.48 6.32 16.24
CA GLY A 64 -4.50 5.70 17.08
C GLY A 64 -3.96 5.32 18.47
N PRO A 65 -2.89 4.51 18.54
CA PRO A 65 -2.25 4.19 19.83
C PRO A 65 -1.69 5.41 20.57
N LYS A 66 -1.18 6.43 19.86
CA LYS A 66 -0.71 7.68 20.51
C LYS A 66 -1.85 8.47 21.14
N ALA A 67 -2.98 8.60 20.46
CA ALA A 67 -4.17 9.26 20.99
C ALA A 67 -4.70 8.52 22.23
N PHE A 68 -4.70 7.17 22.19
CA PHE A 68 -5.02 6.37 23.37
C PHE A 68 -4.03 6.62 24.52
N ALA A 69 -2.72 6.60 24.25
CA ALA A 69 -1.71 6.87 25.27
C ALA A 69 -1.88 8.26 25.90
N TRP A 70 -2.15 9.28 25.08
CA TRP A 70 -2.45 10.63 25.54
C TRP A 70 -3.64 10.66 26.51
N LEU A 71 -4.75 10.01 26.14
CA LEU A 71 -5.94 9.86 27.00
C LEU A 71 -5.68 9.02 28.26
N ALA A 72 -4.78 8.03 28.18
CA ALA A 72 -4.38 7.16 29.28
C ALA A 72 -3.42 7.83 30.28
N GLY A 73 -3.27 9.15 30.22
CA GLY A 73 -2.49 9.93 31.18
C GLY A 73 -1.02 10.12 30.83
N TRP A 74 -0.56 9.70 29.65
CA TRP A 74 0.79 10.04 29.19
C TRP A 74 0.91 11.52 28.82
N GLY A 75 -0.20 12.22 28.53
CA GLY A 75 -0.17 13.63 28.17
C GLY A 75 0.68 13.90 26.93
N ASP A 76 1.23 15.11 26.81
CA ASP A 76 1.83 15.60 25.56
C ASP A 76 3.04 14.79 25.08
N VAL A 77 3.73 14.08 25.99
CA VAL A 77 4.85 13.21 25.59
C VAL A 77 4.44 12.07 24.67
N ALA A 78 3.16 11.67 24.66
CA ALA A 78 2.63 10.69 23.72
C ALA A 78 2.76 11.14 22.25
N PHE A 79 2.60 12.44 21.99
CA PHE A 79 2.70 13.02 20.65
C PHE A 79 4.07 13.62 20.37
N THR A 80 4.69 14.28 21.35
CA THR A 80 5.99 14.92 21.16
C THR A 80 7.15 13.93 21.18
N GLY A 81 7.03 12.85 21.95
CA GLY A 81 8.13 11.92 22.21
C GLY A 81 9.28 12.56 22.99
N GLY A 82 9.03 13.67 23.70
CA GLY A 82 10.05 14.41 24.44
C GLY A 82 11.05 15.16 23.56
N LYS A 83 10.69 15.46 22.30
CA LYS A 83 11.52 16.22 21.35
C LYS A 83 10.96 17.61 21.13
N ASP A 84 11.82 18.57 20.77
CA ASP A 84 11.43 19.95 20.45
C ASP A 84 10.44 20.02 19.28
N ILE A 85 10.67 19.19 18.26
CA ILE A 85 9.75 19.01 17.14
C ILE A 85 8.86 17.80 17.45
N PRO A 86 7.53 17.95 17.44
CA PRO A 86 6.64 16.88 17.85
C PRO A 86 6.75 15.68 16.92
N TYR A 87 7.15 14.53 17.48
CA TYR A 87 7.52 13.35 16.69
C TYR A 87 6.37 12.73 15.90
N PHE A 88 5.11 12.87 16.35
CA PHE A 88 3.94 12.31 15.65
C PHE A 88 3.79 12.79 14.20
N LEU A 89 4.34 13.97 13.86
CA LEU A 89 4.33 14.49 12.49
C LEU A 89 5.09 13.59 11.52
N VAL A 90 6.13 12.88 12.00
CA VAL A 90 6.95 12.01 11.16
C VAL A 90 6.15 10.79 10.68
N PRO A 91 5.59 9.93 11.57
CA PRO A 91 4.74 8.82 11.15
C PRO A 91 3.43 9.23 10.48
N LEU A 92 3.00 10.49 10.60
CA LEU A 92 1.83 11.01 9.89
C LEU A 92 2.17 11.35 8.43
N CYS A 93 3.17 12.22 8.21
CA CYS A 93 3.43 12.77 6.90
C CYS A 93 4.38 11.91 6.05
N ALA A 94 5.42 11.34 6.66
CA ALA A 94 6.46 10.62 5.91
C ALA A 94 5.90 9.37 5.21
N PRO A 95 5.05 8.54 5.85
CA PRO A 95 4.46 7.39 5.18
C PRO A 95 3.56 7.76 4.00
N VAL A 96 2.78 8.84 4.10
CA VAL A 96 1.91 9.28 2.99
C VAL A 96 2.75 9.68 1.76
N VAL A 97 3.81 10.45 1.99
CA VAL A 97 4.75 10.84 0.93
C VAL A 97 5.47 9.62 0.36
N GLY A 98 5.98 8.74 1.23
CA GLY A 98 6.64 7.50 0.83
C GLY A 98 5.73 6.60 0.00
N ALA A 99 4.49 6.40 0.44
CA ALA A 99 3.49 5.59 -0.27
C ALA A 99 3.21 6.11 -1.68
N ALA A 100 3.00 7.43 -1.82
CA ALA A 100 2.78 8.06 -3.13
C ALA A 100 4.01 7.88 -4.05
N LEU A 101 5.22 8.07 -3.52
CA LEU A 101 6.47 7.88 -4.26
C LEU A 101 6.67 6.41 -4.67
N GLY A 102 6.41 5.46 -3.77
CA GLY A 102 6.50 4.03 -4.05
C GLY A 102 5.52 3.60 -5.14
N ALA A 103 4.27 4.04 -5.05
CA ALA A 103 3.25 3.76 -6.06
C ALA A 103 3.59 4.35 -7.42
N PHE A 104 4.04 5.61 -7.46
CA PHE A 104 4.49 6.26 -8.68
C PHE A 104 5.68 5.53 -9.31
N SER A 105 6.67 5.17 -8.47
CA SER A 105 7.88 4.47 -8.91
C SER A 105 7.55 3.11 -9.50
N TYR A 106 6.66 2.33 -8.85
CA TYR A 106 6.21 1.04 -9.38
C TYR A 106 5.58 1.19 -10.76
N ARG A 107 4.59 2.09 -10.90
CA ARG A 107 3.88 2.29 -12.17
C ARG A 107 4.81 2.73 -13.30
N LYS A 108 5.74 3.64 -13.00
CA LYS A 108 6.63 4.22 -14.03
C LYS A 108 7.81 3.31 -14.39
N LEU A 109 8.42 2.65 -13.41
CA LEU A 109 9.65 1.89 -13.60
C LEU A 109 9.39 0.41 -13.87
N ILE A 110 8.35 -0.18 -13.29
CA ILE A 110 8.02 -1.61 -13.45
C ILE A 110 6.78 -1.76 -14.32
N GLY A 111 5.63 -1.25 -13.88
CA GLY A 111 4.34 -1.49 -14.55
C GLY A 111 4.31 -1.11 -16.03
N ARG A 112 4.94 0.02 -16.40
CA ARG A 112 5.06 0.45 -17.80
C ARG A 112 5.89 -0.49 -18.69
N HIS A 113 6.72 -1.33 -18.11
CA HIS A 113 7.61 -2.26 -18.83
C HIS A 113 7.16 -3.73 -18.71
N LEU A 114 5.97 -3.99 -18.16
CA LEU A 114 5.40 -5.34 -18.15
C LEU A 114 4.74 -5.66 -19.50
N PRO A 115 4.76 -6.93 -19.93
CA PRO A 115 4.00 -7.35 -21.09
C PRO A 115 2.51 -7.13 -20.85
N CYS A 116 1.83 -6.53 -21.81
CA CYS A 116 0.40 -6.22 -21.71
C CYS A 116 -0.41 -7.50 -21.98
N ASP A 117 -0.49 -8.41 -21.00
CA ASP A 117 -1.25 -9.67 -21.15
C ASP A 117 -2.74 -9.54 -20.75
N THR A 118 -3.22 -8.32 -20.47
CA THR A 118 -4.64 -8.04 -20.24
C THR A 118 -5.11 -6.77 -20.96
N CYS A 119 -4.93 -6.71 -22.27
CA CYS A 119 -5.95 -6.08 -23.10
C CYS A 119 -7.16 -7.02 -23.15
N VAL A 120 -7.91 -7.13 -22.05
CA VAL A 120 -9.33 -7.46 -22.21
C VAL A 120 -9.96 -6.12 -22.59
N GLU A 121 -10.02 -5.86 -23.90
CA GLU A 121 -11.05 -4.97 -24.40
C GLU A 121 -12.38 -5.55 -23.90
N GLU A 122 -13.11 -4.79 -23.07
CA GLU A 122 -14.54 -5.04 -22.93
C GLU A 122 -15.15 -4.79 -24.31
N GLU A 123 -15.09 -5.79 -25.17
CA GLU A 123 -15.71 -5.78 -26.48
C GLU A 123 -17.20 -5.66 -26.22
N GLN A 124 -17.75 -4.48 -26.52
CA GLN A 124 -19.19 -4.21 -26.52
C GLN A 124 -19.86 -5.17 -27.51
N GLN A 125 -20.21 -6.36 -27.06
CA GLN A 125 -21.00 -7.28 -27.85
C GLN A 125 -22.46 -6.84 -27.77
N SER A 126 -22.83 -5.87 -28.62
CA SER A 126 -24.20 -5.74 -29.11
C SER A 126 -24.46 -6.91 -30.07
N PRO A 127 -25.49 -7.75 -29.87
CA PRO A 127 -26.01 -8.56 -30.95
C PRO A 127 -27.29 -7.90 -31.45
N SER A 128 -27.16 -7.16 -32.55
CA SER A 128 -28.29 -6.93 -33.44
C SER A 128 -28.63 -8.24 -34.18
N SER A 129 -29.90 -8.61 -34.08
CA SER A 129 -30.70 -9.36 -35.06
C SER A 129 -30.30 -10.79 -35.48
N SER A 130 -31.20 -11.73 -35.16
CA SER A 130 -31.89 -12.64 -36.12
C SER A 130 -31.95 -14.10 -35.66
N THR A 131 -33.02 -14.46 -34.95
CA THR A 131 -33.68 -15.77 -35.14
C THR A 131 -35.18 -15.62 -34.93
N ALA A 132 -35.92 -15.58 -36.04
CA ALA A 132 -37.35 -15.82 -36.06
C ALA A 132 -37.64 -17.31 -35.79
N GLN A 133 -38.81 -17.56 -35.21
CA GLN A 133 -39.49 -18.86 -35.03
C GLN A 133 -39.00 -19.75 -33.88
N HIS A 134 -39.83 -19.90 -32.85
CA HIS A 134 -40.67 -21.09 -32.64
C HIS A 134 -41.11 -21.23 -31.16
N LYS A 135 -42.25 -20.62 -30.80
CA LYS A 135 -43.20 -21.22 -29.83
C LYS A 135 -44.53 -20.48 -29.80
N ALA A 136 -45.55 -21.16 -30.31
CA ALA A 136 -46.93 -20.99 -29.90
C ALA A 136 -47.07 -21.30 -28.39
N SER A 137 -47.85 -20.50 -27.67
CA SER A 137 -48.92 -20.95 -26.77
C SER A 137 -49.46 -19.76 -25.96
N LEU A 138 -50.78 -19.58 -26.06
CA LEU A 138 -51.71 -18.68 -25.34
C LEU A 138 -51.81 -17.24 -25.85
#